data_AF-A0A7K3Z090-F1
#
_entry.id   AF-A0A7K3Z090-F1
#
_cell.length_a   1.000
_cell.length_b   1.000
_cell.length_c   1.000
_cell.angle_alpha   90.00
_cell.angle_beta   90.00
_cell.angle_gamma   90.00
#
_symmetry.space_group_name_H-M   'P 1'
#
loop_
_entity.id
_entity.type
_entity.pdbx_description
1 polymer ?
#
loop_
_entity_poly.entity_id
_entity_poly.type
_entity_poly.pdbx_seq_one_letter_code
_entity_poly.pdbx_strand_id
1 'polypeptide(L)'
;QMLGRDRLDYPAGEPSLYVLARRINDFMPAHMFRLTKEALERAGLPLKGATIALLGWAFLSNSDDTRNTPSEPFRDLLLQEGAVVSVHDPYVAEYPGVPLVPQMEEVLKGADAIVIFAGHHQYRALQAPVLKELSGKKHPVIVDGRNMVDPDTYIREGFIYKGIGRGDKNWHALQ
;
A
#
# COMPACT_ATOMS: atom_id res chain seq x y z
N GLN A 1 -1.27 21.84 -4.83
CA GLN A 1 -0.90 23.15 -4.25
C GLN A 1 0.27 23.70 -5.06
N MET A 2 0.07 24.76 -5.83
CA MET A 2 1.15 25.42 -6.57
C MET A 2 2.13 26.03 -5.55
N LEU A 3 3.42 25.71 -5.67
CA LEU A 3 4.48 26.45 -4.98
C LEU A 3 4.29 27.94 -5.36
N GLY A 4 4.19 28.82 -4.35
CA GLY A 4 4.05 30.25 -4.57
C GLY A 4 5.11 30.78 -5.54
N ARG A 5 4.75 31.79 -6.35
CA ARG A 5 5.66 32.39 -7.35
C ARG A 5 6.84 33.14 -6.72
N ASP A 6 6.84 33.31 -5.40
CA ASP A 6 7.91 33.97 -4.68
C ASP A 6 9.04 32.99 -4.35
N ARG A 7 10.26 33.51 -4.43
CA ARG A 7 11.47 32.80 -4.04
C ARG A 7 11.35 32.44 -2.56
N LEU A 8 11.42 31.15 -2.22
CA LEU A 8 11.41 30.66 -0.85
C LEU A 8 12.40 31.46 0.01
N ASP A 9 11.93 31.97 1.16
CA ASP A 9 12.75 32.66 2.15
C ASP A 9 13.69 31.65 2.82
N TYR A 10 14.80 31.37 2.13
CA TYR A 10 15.77 30.32 2.45
C TYR A 10 17.16 30.76 1.98
N PRO A 11 18.25 30.34 2.67
CA PRO A 11 19.61 30.70 2.27
C PRO A 11 19.90 30.38 0.81
N ALA A 12 20.45 31.37 0.08
CA ALA A 12 20.78 31.21 -1.33
C ALA A 12 21.89 30.16 -1.51
N GLY A 13 21.69 29.22 -2.43
CA GLY A 13 22.68 28.19 -2.75
C GLY A 13 22.58 26.91 -1.91
N GLU A 14 21.78 26.92 -0.84
CA GLU A 14 21.58 25.74 0.00
C GLU A 14 20.41 24.88 -0.51
N PRO A 15 20.49 23.54 -0.41
CA PRO A 15 19.38 22.66 -0.75
C PRO A 15 18.27 22.79 0.30
N SER A 16 17.09 23.25 -0.13
CA SER A 16 15.93 23.37 0.75
C SER A 16 15.51 22.01 1.31
N LEU A 17 15.61 21.84 2.64
CA LEU A 17 15.11 20.67 3.35
C LEU A 17 13.63 20.43 3.06
N TYR A 18 12.83 21.50 2.92
CA TYR A 18 11.41 21.42 2.58
C TYR A 18 11.18 20.76 1.21
N VAL A 19 11.97 21.14 0.20
CA VAL A 19 11.89 20.57 -1.15
C VAL A 19 12.34 19.11 -1.14
N LEU A 20 13.41 18.79 -0.40
CA LEU A 20 13.90 17.41 -0.29
C LEU A 20 12.89 16.50 0.41
N ALA A 21 12.34 16.94 1.55
CA ALA A 21 11.32 16.20 2.29
C ALA A 21 10.08 15.93 1.43
N ARG A 22 9.64 16.92 0.65
CA ARG A 22 8.55 16.74 -0.31
C ARG A 22 8.87 15.69 -1.35
N ARG A 23 10.04 15.76 -2.00
CA ARG A 23 10.48 14.76 -3.00
C ARG A 23 10.53 13.35 -2.42
N ILE A 24 10.99 13.19 -1.19
CA ILE A 24 11.00 11.88 -0.50
C ILE A 24 9.57 11.38 -0.29
N ASN A 25 8.65 12.24 0.17
CA ASN A 25 7.25 11.87 0.36
C ASN A 25 6.57 11.50 -0.97
N ASP A 26 6.81 12.27 -2.03
CA ASP A 26 6.26 12.03 -3.37
C ASP A 26 6.79 10.73 -4.00
N PHE A 27 7.95 10.23 -3.54
CA PHE A 27 8.54 8.96 -3.97
C PHE A 27 7.96 7.72 -3.25
N MET A 28 7.30 7.89 -2.10
CA MET A 28 6.82 6.76 -1.30
C MET A 28 5.82 5.83 -2.02
N PRO A 29 4.89 6.32 -2.87
CA PRO A 29 4.06 5.44 -3.69
C PRO A 29 4.86 4.52 -4.60
N ALA A 30 5.92 5.03 -5.24
CA ALA A 30 6.81 4.23 -6.06
C ALA A 30 7.62 3.23 -5.22
N HIS A 31 7.96 3.58 -3.98
CA HIS A 31 8.59 2.63 -3.06
C HIS A 31 7.65 1.49 -2.66
N MET A 32 6.41 1.80 -2.29
CA MET A 32 5.38 0.79 -2.01
C MET A 32 5.15 -0.13 -3.21
N PHE A 33 5.10 0.42 -4.42
CA PHE A 33 5.01 -0.35 -5.66
C PHE A 33 6.16 -1.37 -5.80
N ARG A 34 7.41 -0.94 -5.55
CA ARG A 34 8.57 -1.85 -5.60
C ARG A 34 8.48 -2.94 -4.53
N LEU A 35 8.04 -2.62 -3.32
CA LEU A 35 7.84 -3.62 -2.26
C LEU A 35 6.79 -4.66 -2.68
N THR A 36 5.67 -4.24 -3.27
CA THR A 36 4.64 -5.15 -3.78
C THR A 36 5.16 -6.03 -4.91
N LYS A 37 5.87 -5.45 -5.88
CA LYS A 37 6.48 -6.22 -6.98
C LYS A 37 7.46 -7.27 -6.47
N GLU A 38 8.41 -6.88 -5.61
CA GLU A 38 9.37 -7.81 -5.01
C GLU A 38 8.68 -8.92 -4.20
N ALA A 39 7.60 -8.60 -3.48
CA ALA A 39 6.89 -9.61 -2.69
C ALA A 39 6.17 -10.63 -3.57
N LEU A 40 5.53 -10.19 -4.67
CA LEU A 40 4.94 -11.08 -5.68
C LEU A 40 5.99 -11.94 -6.36
N GLU A 41 7.14 -11.36 -6.72
CA GLU A 41 8.27 -12.13 -7.29
C GLU A 41 8.75 -13.23 -6.33
N ARG A 42 8.84 -12.93 -5.03
CA ARG A 42 9.14 -13.93 -3.99
C ARG A 42 8.05 -15.00 -3.86
N ALA A 43 6.80 -14.68 -4.19
CA ALA A 43 5.70 -15.65 -4.28
C ALA A 43 5.74 -16.50 -5.55
N GLY A 44 6.64 -16.20 -6.49
CA GLY A 44 6.67 -16.82 -7.82
C GLY A 44 5.54 -16.32 -8.74
N LEU A 45 4.95 -15.16 -8.44
CA LEU A 45 3.84 -14.58 -9.18
C LEU A 45 4.30 -13.38 -10.00
N PRO A 46 3.96 -13.29 -11.30
CA PRO A 46 4.20 -12.09 -12.07
C PRO A 46 3.26 -10.97 -11.62
N LEU A 47 3.72 -9.71 -11.68
CA LEU A 47 2.86 -8.56 -11.39
C LEU A 47 1.70 -8.45 -12.39
N LYS A 48 1.96 -8.74 -13.67
CA LYS A 48 0.95 -8.73 -14.72
C LYS A 48 -0.10 -9.81 -14.45
N GLY A 49 -1.36 -9.38 -14.30
CA GLY A 49 -2.50 -10.24 -13.99
C GLY A 49 -2.67 -10.56 -12.50
N ALA A 50 -1.75 -10.14 -11.63
CA ALA A 50 -1.91 -10.33 -10.18
C ALA A 50 -3.10 -9.54 -9.65
N THR A 51 -3.88 -10.15 -8.76
CA THR A 51 -4.99 -9.49 -8.06
C THR A 51 -4.51 -8.81 -6.79
N ILE A 52 -4.71 -7.50 -6.68
CA ILE A 52 -4.22 -6.67 -5.58
C ILE A 52 -5.42 -6.08 -4.83
N ALA A 53 -5.53 -6.43 -3.55
CA ALA A 53 -6.44 -5.80 -2.62
C ALA A 53 -5.78 -4.55 -2.02
N LEU A 54 -6.22 -3.37 -2.44
CA LEU A 54 -5.75 -2.09 -1.91
C LEU A 54 -6.65 -1.64 -0.76
N LEU A 55 -6.15 -1.71 0.47
CA LEU A 55 -6.82 -1.29 1.69
C LEU A 55 -6.40 0.15 2.03
N GLY A 56 -7.30 1.09 1.79
CA GLY A 56 -7.12 2.50 2.08
C GLY A 56 -6.95 3.34 0.81
N TRP A 57 -7.89 4.26 0.64
CA TRP A 57 -7.89 5.30 -0.39
C TRP A 57 -7.68 6.69 0.20
N ALA A 58 -8.12 6.93 1.44
CA ALA A 58 -7.96 8.21 2.11
C ALA A 58 -6.48 8.56 2.34
N PHE A 59 -6.19 9.86 2.31
CA PHE A 59 -4.90 10.44 2.67
C PHE A 59 -4.65 10.33 4.18
N LEU A 60 -5.69 10.57 4.99
CA LEU A 60 -5.62 10.56 6.45
C LEU A 60 -6.27 9.30 7.04
N SER A 61 -5.67 8.77 8.10
CA SER A 61 -6.26 7.68 8.87
C SER A 61 -7.60 8.10 9.48
N ASN A 62 -8.59 7.21 9.36
CA ASN A 62 -9.95 7.38 9.91
C ASN A 62 -10.69 8.63 9.42
N SER A 63 -10.50 8.99 8.16
CA SER A 63 -11.11 10.15 7.51
C SER A 63 -11.43 9.82 6.06
N ASP A 64 -12.35 10.57 5.47
CA ASP A 64 -12.73 10.56 4.05
C ASP A 64 -11.88 11.51 3.19
N ASP A 65 -10.86 12.16 3.75
CA ASP A 65 -10.02 13.12 3.02
C ASP A 65 -9.18 12.41 1.96
N THR A 66 -9.56 12.54 0.71
CA THR A 66 -8.89 11.95 -0.46
C THR A 66 -7.94 12.91 -1.18
N ARG A 67 -7.78 14.14 -0.69
CA ARG A 67 -7.03 15.18 -1.41
C ARG A 67 -5.55 14.81 -1.51
N ASN A 68 -5.07 14.64 -2.74
CA ASN A 68 -3.70 14.20 -3.04
C ASN A 68 -3.36 12.86 -2.37
N THR A 69 -4.30 11.92 -2.40
CA THR A 69 -4.04 10.60 -1.83
C THR A 69 -2.81 9.94 -2.48
N PRO A 70 -1.86 9.41 -1.68
CA PRO A 70 -0.72 8.68 -2.22
C PRO A 70 -1.12 7.30 -2.77
N SER A 71 -2.35 6.84 -2.53
CA SER A 71 -2.89 5.58 -3.07
C SER A 71 -3.11 5.65 -4.58
N GLU A 72 -3.44 6.83 -5.13
CA GLU A 72 -3.69 7.03 -6.56
C GLU A 72 -2.44 6.77 -7.43
N PRO A 73 -1.28 7.45 -7.23
CA PRO A 73 -0.09 7.16 -8.02
C PRO A 73 0.42 5.73 -7.82
N PHE A 74 0.19 5.12 -6.65
CA PHE A 74 0.51 3.70 -6.43
C PHE A 74 -0.37 2.77 -7.28
N ARG A 75 -1.69 2.98 -7.27
CA ARG A 75 -2.64 2.22 -8.09
C ARG A 75 -2.33 2.36 -9.57
N ASP A 76 -2.02 3.55 -10.04
CA ASP A 76 -1.74 3.80 -11.45
C ASP A 76 -0.50 3.03 -11.93
N LEU A 77 0.56 2.96 -11.11
CA LEU A 77 1.74 2.13 -11.41
C LEU A 77 1.38 0.63 -11.50
N LEU A 78 0.51 0.12 -10.63
CA LEU A 78 0.04 -1.26 -10.69
C LEU A 78 -0.76 -1.54 -11.97
N LEU A 79 -1.68 -0.65 -12.32
CA LEU A 79 -2.50 -0.78 -13.53
C LEU A 79 -1.65 -0.71 -14.82
N GLN A 80 -0.64 0.17 -14.85
CA GLN A 80 0.29 0.28 -15.98
C GLN A 80 1.07 -1.03 -16.23
N GLU A 81 1.37 -1.78 -15.18
CA GLU A 81 2.04 -3.09 -15.26
C GLU A 81 1.06 -4.26 -15.49
N GLY A 82 -0.24 -3.95 -15.61
CA GLY A 82 -1.29 -4.92 -15.92
C GLY A 82 -1.77 -5.73 -14.72
N ALA A 83 -1.56 -5.26 -13.49
CA ALA A 83 -2.21 -5.84 -12.31
C ALA A 83 -3.70 -5.48 -12.26
N VAL A 84 -4.49 -6.28 -11.57
CA VAL A 84 -5.91 -6.03 -11.31
C VAL A 84 -6.05 -5.51 -9.88
N VAL A 85 -6.53 -4.28 -9.71
CA VAL A 85 -6.59 -3.62 -8.40
C VAL A 85 -8.04 -3.42 -7.97
N SER A 86 -8.38 -3.97 -6.80
CA SER A 86 -9.65 -3.71 -6.10
C SER A 86 -9.39 -2.86 -4.87
N VAL A 87 -10.12 -1.74 -4.75
CA VAL A 87 -9.89 -0.76 -3.69
C VAL A 87 -11.00 -0.85 -2.66
N HIS A 88 -10.65 -0.90 -1.38
CA HIS A 88 -11.59 -0.77 -0.27
C HIS A 88 -11.12 0.36 0.66
N ASP A 89 -12.04 1.23 1.04
CA ASP A 89 -11.85 2.25 2.08
C ASP A 89 -13.17 2.42 2.85
N PRO A 90 -13.18 2.31 4.19
CA PRO A 90 -14.42 2.38 4.97
C PRO A 90 -14.94 3.82 5.19
N TYR A 91 -14.15 4.84 4.86
CA TYR A 91 -14.51 6.26 5.03
C TYR A 91 -14.79 6.95 3.70
N VAL A 92 -14.24 6.46 2.59
CA VAL A 92 -14.46 7.02 1.25
C VAL A 92 -15.57 6.25 0.53
N ALA A 93 -16.72 6.89 0.35
CA ALA A 93 -17.87 6.27 -0.32
C ALA A 93 -17.68 6.19 -1.85
N GLU A 94 -17.14 7.24 -2.47
CA GLU A 94 -16.97 7.32 -3.92
C GLU A 94 -15.76 8.20 -4.29
N TYR A 95 -15.14 7.92 -5.44
CA TYR A 95 -14.09 8.75 -6.01
C TYR A 95 -14.14 8.67 -7.55
N PRO A 96 -14.08 9.81 -8.28
CA PRO A 96 -14.17 9.81 -9.73
C PRO A 96 -13.12 8.92 -10.40
N GLY A 97 -13.55 7.99 -11.25
CA GLY A 97 -12.66 7.11 -12.02
C GLY A 97 -12.01 5.96 -11.22
N VAL A 98 -12.36 5.81 -9.94
CA VAL A 98 -11.84 4.75 -9.08
C VAL A 98 -13.02 4.04 -8.41
N PRO A 99 -13.38 2.82 -8.84
CA PRO A 99 -14.40 2.04 -8.17
C PRO A 99 -13.90 1.61 -6.78
N LEU A 100 -14.64 1.99 -5.74
CA LEU A 100 -14.42 1.51 -4.38
C LEU A 100 -15.43 0.39 -4.08
N VAL A 101 -14.93 -0.69 -3.52
CA VAL A 101 -15.71 -1.85 -3.09
C VAL A 101 -16.05 -1.66 -1.60
N PRO A 102 -17.33 -1.59 -1.21
CA PRO A 102 -17.71 -1.30 0.18
C PRO A 102 -17.38 -2.43 1.17
N GLN A 103 -17.39 -3.69 0.71
CA GLN A 103 -17.16 -4.85 1.55
C GLN A 103 -15.69 -5.27 1.47
N MET A 104 -14.99 -5.23 2.60
CA MET A 104 -13.56 -5.55 2.67
C MET A 104 -13.27 -6.99 2.24
N GLU A 105 -14.17 -7.92 2.60
CA GLU A 105 -14.06 -9.33 2.27
C GLU A 105 -14.07 -9.57 0.75
N GLU A 106 -14.82 -8.77 -0.01
CA GLU A 106 -14.89 -8.87 -1.47
C GLU A 106 -13.56 -8.52 -2.14
N VAL A 107 -12.83 -7.51 -1.64
CA VAL A 107 -11.51 -7.18 -2.20
C VAL A 107 -10.43 -8.16 -1.80
N LEU A 108 -10.55 -8.77 -0.61
CA LEU A 108 -9.57 -9.71 -0.07
C LEU A 108 -9.68 -11.11 -0.70
N LYS A 109 -10.88 -11.49 -1.15
CA LYS A 109 -11.14 -12.82 -1.69
C LYS A 109 -10.31 -13.09 -2.94
N GLY A 110 -9.45 -14.10 -2.88
CA GLY A 110 -8.60 -14.51 -4.00
C GLY A 110 -7.45 -13.56 -4.33
N ALA A 111 -7.19 -12.54 -3.52
CA ALA A 111 -6.11 -11.59 -3.72
C ALA A 111 -4.73 -12.29 -3.67
N ASP A 112 -3.85 -11.97 -4.63
CA ASP A 112 -2.45 -12.38 -4.61
C ASP A 112 -1.64 -11.53 -3.63
N ALA A 113 -1.93 -10.22 -3.56
CA ALA A 113 -1.34 -9.32 -2.60
C ALA A 113 -2.38 -8.43 -1.91
N ILE A 114 -2.20 -8.26 -0.59
CA ILE A 114 -2.96 -7.34 0.25
C ILE A 114 -2.05 -6.16 0.59
N VAL A 115 -2.45 -4.95 0.24
CA VAL A 115 -1.65 -3.74 0.44
C VAL A 115 -2.38 -2.79 1.37
N ILE A 116 -1.78 -2.50 2.53
CA ILE A 116 -2.33 -1.55 3.50
C ILE A 116 -1.69 -0.18 3.26
N PHE A 117 -2.50 0.75 2.76
CA PHE A 117 -2.07 2.07 2.32
C PHE A 117 -2.56 3.20 3.22
N ALA A 118 -3.71 3.03 3.89
CA ALA A 118 -4.21 3.94 4.92
C ALA A 118 -4.29 3.24 6.28
N GLY A 119 -4.04 3.99 7.37
CA GLY A 119 -3.95 3.46 8.73
C GLY A 119 -5.29 3.40 9.45
N HIS A 120 -6.37 2.97 8.79
CA HIS A 120 -7.69 2.89 9.41
C HIS A 120 -7.72 1.84 10.52
N HIS A 121 -8.35 2.16 11.65
CA HIS A 121 -8.40 1.26 12.80
C HIS A 121 -8.99 -0.11 12.47
N GLN A 122 -9.95 -0.17 11.55
CA GLN A 122 -10.54 -1.41 11.06
C GLN A 122 -9.50 -2.39 10.51
N TYR A 123 -8.42 -1.92 9.88
CA TYR A 123 -7.40 -2.80 9.32
C TYR A 123 -6.47 -3.41 10.37
N ARG A 124 -6.48 -2.93 11.63
CA ARG A 124 -5.75 -3.60 12.73
C ARG A 124 -6.40 -4.91 13.14
N ALA A 125 -7.69 -5.08 12.86
CA ALA A 125 -8.42 -6.30 13.16
C ALA A 125 -8.14 -7.42 12.15
N LEU A 126 -7.34 -7.17 11.12
CA LEU A 126 -6.96 -8.17 10.13
C LEU A 126 -6.07 -9.25 10.76
N GLN A 127 -6.61 -10.46 10.87
CA GLN A 127 -5.91 -11.61 11.39
C GLN A 127 -5.35 -12.45 10.24
N ALA A 128 -4.07 -12.82 10.32
CA ALA A 128 -3.39 -13.57 9.27
C ALA A 128 -4.11 -14.89 8.88
N PRO A 129 -4.61 -15.72 9.82
CA PRO A 129 -5.32 -16.95 9.45
C PRO A 129 -6.56 -16.70 8.57
N VAL A 130 -7.36 -15.69 8.92
CA VAL A 130 -8.57 -15.31 8.16
C VAL A 130 -8.19 -14.80 6.77
N LEU A 131 -7.18 -13.94 6.69
CA LEU A 131 -6.70 -13.42 5.41
C LEU A 131 -6.14 -14.52 4.50
N LYS A 132 -5.43 -15.50 5.09
CA LYS A 132 -4.89 -16.63 4.34
C LYS A 132 -6.02 -17.48 3.75
N GLU A 133 -7.03 -17.78 4.55
CA GLU A 133 -8.22 -18.50 4.09
C GLU A 133 -8.95 -17.75 2.95
N LEU A 134 -9.22 -16.45 3.14
CA LEU A 134 -9.88 -15.62 2.12
C LEU A 134 -9.09 -15.52 0.82
N SER A 135 -7.76 -15.39 0.91
CA SER A 135 -6.89 -15.34 -0.27
C SER A 135 -6.86 -16.67 -1.03
N GLY A 136 -7.00 -17.80 -0.32
CA GLY A 136 -6.80 -19.15 -0.87
C GLY A 136 -5.38 -19.43 -1.36
N LYS A 137 -4.39 -18.59 -1.02
CA LYS A 137 -3.00 -18.72 -1.48
C LYS A 137 -2.17 -19.49 -0.45
N LYS A 138 -1.18 -20.24 -0.95
CA LYS A 138 -0.20 -20.92 -0.08
C LYS A 138 0.67 -19.91 0.67
N HIS A 139 1.15 -18.89 -0.05
CA HIS A 139 1.97 -17.80 0.45
C HIS A 139 1.38 -16.45 0.05
N PRO A 140 0.29 -16.00 0.69
CA PRO A 140 -0.29 -14.70 0.41
C PRO A 140 0.72 -13.58 0.67
N VAL A 141 0.72 -12.56 -0.19
CA VAL A 141 1.56 -11.38 0.00
C VAL A 141 0.82 -10.35 0.87
N ILE A 142 1.53 -9.76 1.83
CA ILE A 142 1.07 -8.55 2.53
C ILE A 142 2.13 -7.46 2.49
N VAL A 143 1.72 -6.24 2.10
CA VAL A 143 2.58 -5.05 2.08
C VAL A 143 1.99 -3.97 2.97
N ASP A 144 2.70 -3.63 4.03
CA ASP A 144 2.24 -2.72 5.07
C ASP A 144 2.98 -1.38 5.03
N GLY A 145 2.29 -0.35 4.51
CA GLY A 145 2.81 1.01 4.48
C GLY A 145 2.56 1.81 5.77
N ARG A 146 1.82 1.25 6.73
CA ARG A 146 1.24 2.00 7.86
C ARG A 146 1.49 1.38 9.23
N ASN A 147 2.28 0.30 9.31
CA ASN A 147 2.56 -0.42 10.55
C ASN A 147 1.29 -0.93 11.24
N MET A 148 0.40 -1.55 10.45
CA MET A 148 -0.91 -2.00 10.90
C MET A 148 -0.91 -3.44 11.41
N VAL A 149 0.08 -4.24 11.02
CA VAL A 149 0.15 -5.67 11.36
C VAL A 149 1.48 -6.03 12.02
N ASP A 150 1.47 -7.07 12.85
CA ASP A 150 2.69 -7.66 13.40
C ASP A 150 3.39 -8.54 12.35
N PRO A 151 4.58 -8.17 11.86
CA PRO A 151 5.27 -8.93 10.82
C PRO A 151 5.57 -10.38 11.25
N ASP A 152 5.94 -10.61 12.52
CA ASP A 152 6.36 -11.94 12.97
C ASP A 152 5.20 -12.92 13.05
N THR A 153 4.01 -12.43 13.37
CA THR A 153 2.77 -13.22 13.28
C THR A 153 2.45 -13.59 11.83
N TYR A 154 2.49 -12.63 10.91
CA TYR A 154 2.16 -12.89 9.50
C TYR A 154 3.18 -13.83 8.84
N ILE A 155 4.48 -13.64 9.12
CA ILE A 155 5.55 -14.50 8.58
C ILE A 155 5.39 -15.95 9.07
N ARG A 156 5.08 -16.17 10.36
CA ARG A 156 4.83 -17.51 10.91
C ARG A 156 3.60 -18.18 10.32
N GLU A 157 2.60 -17.40 9.93
CA GLU A 157 1.42 -17.91 9.22
C GLU A 157 1.68 -18.14 7.73
N GLY A 158 2.92 -17.95 7.26
CA GLY A 158 3.36 -18.26 5.90
C GLY A 158 3.12 -17.14 4.88
N PHE A 159 2.83 -15.92 5.33
CA PHE A 159 2.77 -14.76 4.44
C PHE A 159 4.16 -14.36 3.95
N ILE A 160 4.19 -13.76 2.77
CA ILE A 160 5.32 -12.97 2.32
C ILE A 160 5.07 -11.54 2.76
N TYR A 161 5.82 -11.09 3.77
CA TYR A 161 5.68 -9.76 4.34
C TYR A 161 6.67 -8.78 3.71
N LYS A 162 6.17 -7.59 3.39
CA LYS A 162 6.98 -6.38 3.20
C LYS A 162 6.36 -5.21 3.97
N GLY A 163 7.17 -4.27 4.41
CA GLY A 163 6.70 -3.01 4.98
C GLY A 163 7.73 -1.90 4.92
N ILE A 164 7.25 -0.66 5.03
CA ILE A 164 8.10 0.52 5.05
C ILE A 164 8.96 0.51 6.33
N GLY A 165 10.27 0.61 6.17
CA GLY A 165 11.20 0.66 7.30
C GLY A 165 11.21 -0.62 8.13
N ARG A 166 11.09 -1.79 7.49
CA ARG A 166 11.02 -3.11 8.17
C ARG A 166 12.25 -4.01 7.99
N GLY A 167 13.33 -3.49 7.41
CA GLY A 167 14.67 -4.10 7.47
C GLY A 167 14.70 -5.61 7.18
N ASP A 168 15.12 -6.39 8.18
CA ASP A 168 15.22 -7.86 8.15
C ASP A 168 13.89 -8.54 7.81
N LYS A 169 12.77 -8.00 8.27
CA LYS A 169 11.44 -8.55 7.99
C LYS A 169 11.08 -8.49 6.50
N ASN A 170 11.65 -7.57 5.72
CA ASN A 170 11.44 -7.53 4.26
C ASN A 170 12.15 -8.67 3.51
N TRP A 171 13.06 -9.37 4.18
CA TRP A 171 13.92 -10.42 3.65
C TRP A 171 13.84 -11.71 4.47
N HIS A 172 12.75 -11.89 5.22
CA HIS A 172 12.50 -13.10 6.03
C HIS A 172 12.59 -14.37 5.17
N ALA A 173 13.01 -15.50 5.74
CA ALA A 173 12.94 -16.78 5.03
C ALA A 173 11.48 -17.18 4.77
N LEU A 174 11.23 -17.83 3.62
CA LEU A 174 9.94 -18.47 3.36
C LEU A 174 9.90 -19.79 4.15
N GLN A 175 8.79 -20.03 4.86
CA GLN A 175 8.53 -21.28 5.55
C GLN A 175 7.93 -22.33 4.62
#